data_AF-A0A645JNI8-F1
#
_entry.id   AF-A0A645JNI8-F1
#
_cell.length_a   1.000
_cell.length_b   1.000
_cell.length_c   1.000
_cell.angle_alpha   90.00
_cell.angle_beta   90.00
_cell.angle_gamma   90.00
#
_symmetry.space_group_name_H-M   'P 1'
#
loop_
_entity.id
_entity.type
_entity.pdbx_description
1 polymer ?
#
loop_
_entity_poly.entity_id
_entity_poly.type
_entity_poly.pdbx_seq_one_letter_code
_entity_poly.pdbx_strand_id
1 'polypeptide(L)' 'MAALRRIETGTYGICELTGDEIESDRLAATPWARYSLAGQAELERNGGNNHARIGERQSVMVAEAPTVEDGEEAESSVTA' A
#
# COMPACT_ATOMS: atom_id res chain seq x y z
N MET A 1 -15.84 -9.10 19.40
CA MET A 1 -16.99 -9.54 18.58
C MET A 1 -17.92 -8.35 18.32
N ALA A 2 -17.77 -7.66 17.18
CA ALA A 2 -18.49 -6.42 16.92
C ALA A 2 -19.78 -6.62 16.09
N ALA A 3 -19.81 -7.56 15.14
CA ALA A 3 -20.95 -7.75 14.25
C ALA A 3 -22.21 -8.29 14.94
N LEU A 4 -22.09 -9.36 15.75
CA LEU A 4 -23.24 -9.97 16.43
C LEU A 4 -23.95 -8.99 17.36
N ARG A 5 -23.18 -8.24 18.17
CA ARG A 5 -23.74 -7.20 19.05
C ARG A 5 -24.46 -6.10 18.25
N ARG A 6 -23.97 -5.78 17.05
CA ARG A 6 -24.61 -4.79 16.17
C ARG A 6 -25.91 -5.30 15.56
N ILE A 7 -26.00 -6.60 15.31
CA ILE A 7 -27.26 -7.24 14.90
C ILE A 7 -28.28 -7.15 16.04
N GLU A 8 -27.87 -7.46 17.28
CA GLU A 8 -28.73 -7.33 18.47
C GLU A 8 -29.22 -5.89 18.67
N THR A 9 -28.37 -4.89 18.44
CA THR A 9 -28.74 -3.48 18.56
C THR A 9 -29.39 -2.87 17.30
N GLY A 10 -29.52 -3.64 16.21
CA GLY A 10 -30.10 -3.16 14.95
C GLY A 10 -29.24 -2.16 14.16
N THR A 11 -27.94 -2.07 14.44
CA THR A 11 -26.98 -1.16 13.77
C THR A 11 -26.01 -1.88 12.85
N TYR A 12 -26.35 -3.13 12.51
CA TYR A 12 -25.60 -3.92 11.55
C TYR A 12 -25.78 -3.35 10.14
N GLY A 13 -24.70 -3.32 9.37
CA GLY A 13 -24.72 -2.78 8.02
C GLY A 13 -24.72 -1.25 7.92
N ILE A 14 -24.46 -0.52 9.02
CA ILE A 14 -24.29 0.94 8.99
C ILE A 14 -22.81 1.29 9.11
N CYS A 15 -22.31 2.15 8.23
CA CYS A 15 -20.94 2.65 8.24
C CYS A 15 -20.71 3.52 9.48
N GLU A 16 -19.70 3.20 10.28
CA GLU A 16 -19.40 3.98 11.49
C GLU A 16 -18.79 5.36 11.21
N LEU A 17 -18.24 5.57 10.00
CA LEU A 17 -17.64 6.85 9.63
C LEU A 17 -18.67 7.80 9.02
N THR A 18 -19.41 7.32 8.02
CA THR A 18 -20.30 8.16 7.23
C THR A 18 -21.76 8.07 7.70
N GLY A 19 -22.14 7.03 8.44
CA GLY A 19 -23.51 6.77 8.84
C GLY A 19 -24.39 6.15 7.74
N ASP A 20 -23.84 5.95 6.54
CA ASP A 20 -24.56 5.34 5.41
C ASP A 20 -24.64 3.83 5.52
N GLU A 21 -25.54 3.22 4.74
CA GLU A 21 -25.63 1.77 4.61
C GLU A 21 -24.38 1.18 3.93
N ILE A 22 -23.89 0.04 4.45
CA ILE A 22 -22.81 -0.76 3.88
C ILE A 22 -23.40 -1.64 2.79
N GLU A 23 -22.74 -1.68 1.63
CA GLU A 23 -23.15 -2.44 0.47
C GLU A 23 -23.37 -3.93 0.81
N SER A 24 -24.49 -4.49 0.37
CA SER A 24 -24.90 -5.87 0.69
C SER A 24 -23.89 -6.92 0.21
N ASP A 25 -23.33 -6.73 -0.99
CA ASP A 25 -22.27 -7.58 -1.55
C ASP A 25 -21.04 -7.62 -0.62
N ARG A 26 -20.72 -6.49 0.02
CA ARG A 26 -19.61 -6.40 0.96
C ARG A 26 -19.91 -7.13 2.26
N LEU A 27 -21.12 -7.02 2.80
CA LEU A 27 -21.52 -7.76 4.00
C LEU A 27 -21.57 -9.27 3.74
N ALA A 28 -21.94 -9.69 2.53
CA ALA A 28 -21.90 -11.09 2.12
C ALA A 28 -20.46 -11.63 2.06
N ALA A 29 -19.53 -10.84 1.53
CA ALA A 29 -18.12 -11.21 1.44
C ALA A 29 -17.37 -11.09 2.79
N THR A 30 -17.68 -10.06 3.58
CA THR A 30 -17.03 -9.75 4.86
C THR A 30 -18.06 -9.36 5.91
N PRO A 31 -18.58 -10.33 6.68
CA PRO A 31 -19.72 -10.10 7.58
C PRO A 31 -19.39 -9.25 8.82
N TRP A 32 -18.12 -8.99 9.11
CA TRP A 32 -17.68 -8.11 10.22
C TRP A 32 -17.23 -6.71 9.78
N ALA A 33 -17.50 -6.32 8.53
CA ALA A 33 -17.16 -4.99 8.02
C ALA A 33 -17.81 -3.88 8.87
N ARG A 34 -17.03 -2.84 9.20
CA ARG A 34 -17.46 -1.68 10.00
C ARG A 34 -17.72 -0.42 9.17
N TYR A 35 -17.18 -0.38 7.94
CA TYR A 35 -17.20 0.78 7.06
C TYR A 35 -17.64 0.39 5.64
N SER A 36 -18.33 1.31 4.96
CA SER A 36 -18.61 1.25 3.52
C SER A 36 -17.32 1.48 2.71
N LEU A 37 -17.37 1.24 1.39
CA LEU A 37 -16.21 1.52 0.52
C LEU A 37 -15.83 3.00 0.55
N ALA A 38 -16.84 3.88 0.51
CA ALA A 38 -16.65 5.32 0.62
C ALA A 38 -16.01 5.72 1.96
N GLY A 39 -16.51 5.16 3.07
CA GLY A 39 -15.97 5.43 4.39
C GLY A 39 -14.53 4.95 4.56
N GLN A 40 -14.19 3.78 4.01
CA GLN A 40 -12.81 3.30 4.01
C GLN A 40 -11.89 4.22 3.19
N ALA A 41 -12.32 4.64 2.00
CA ALA A 41 -11.55 5.54 1.17
C ALA A 41 -11.30 6.90 1.85
N GLU A 42 -12.28 7.42 2.59
CA GLU A 42 -12.11 8.64 3.38
C GLU A 42 -11.15 8.43 4.55
N LEU A 43 -11.25 7.32 5.27
CA LEU A 43 -10.34 6.99 6.37
C LEU A 43 -8.89 6.88 5.89
N GLU A 44 -8.66 6.26 4.72
CA GLU A 44 -7.33 6.14 4.12
C GLU A 44 -6.79 7.49 3.65
N ARG A 45 -7.64 8.35 3.06
CA ARG A 45 -7.27 9.72 2.69
C ARG A 45 -6.88 10.55 3.92
N ASN A 46 -7.64 10.43 5.00
CA ASN A 46 -7.41 11.21 6.23
C ASN A 46 -6.29 10.61 7.10
N GLY A 47 -6.08 9.30 7.02
CA GLY A 47 -5.08 8.55 7.79
C GLY A 47 -3.71 8.43 7.12
N GLY A 48 -3.58 8.87 5.85
CA GLY A 48 -2.40 8.64 4.99
C GLY A 48 -1.10 9.34 5.41
N ASN A 49 -1.07 10.08 6.51
CA ASN A 49 0.10 10.91 6.87
C ASN A 49 0.83 10.47 8.15
N ASN A 50 0.35 9.45 8.86
CA ASN A 50 1.02 8.93 10.06
C ASN A 50 1.68 7.58 9.82
N HIS A 51 2.38 7.45 8.70
CA HIS A 51 3.43 6.44 8.63
C HIS A 51 4.48 6.87 9.64
N ALA A 52 4.50 6.23 10.81
CA ALA A 52 5.67 6.25 11.67
C ALA A 52 6.87 6.06 10.75
N ARG A 53 7.82 7.01 10.76
CA ARG A 53 9.03 6.95 9.92
C ARG A 53 9.86 5.77 10.40
N ILE A 54 9.44 4.56 10.06
CA ILE A 54 10.24 3.35 10.14
C ILE A 54 11.37 3.65 9.17
N GLY A 55 12.59 3.76 9.71
CA GLY A 55 13.74 4.42 9.07
C GLY A 55 14.11 3.90 7.69
N GLU A 56 15.18 4.49 7.14
CA GLU A 56 15.63 4.22 5.78
C GLU A 56 15.89 2.72 5.54
N ARG A 57 15.21 2.13 4.55
CA ARG A 57 15.33 0.72 4.19
C ARG A 57 16.62 0.53 3.38
N GLN A 58 17.67 0.02 4.01
CA GLN A 58 18.92 -0.32 3.31
C GLN A 58 18.77 -1.66 2.57
N SER A 59 19.05 -1.65 1.27
CA SER A 59 19.19 -2.84 0.44
C SER A 59 20.52 -3.52 0.74
N VAL A 60 20.48 -4.79 1.15
CA VAL A 60 21.69 -5.59 1.36
C VAL A 60 22.10 -6.16 0.00
N MET A 61 22.99 -5.48 -0.72
CA MET A 61 23.67 -6.04 -1.89
C MET A 61 25.14 -6.28 -1.54
N VAL A 62 25.54 -7.56 -1.65
CA VAL A 62 26.86 -8.10 -1.32
C VAL A 62 27.88 -7.69 -2.40
N ALA A 63 29.10 -7.38 -1.96
CA ALA A 63 30.22 -6.87 -2.76
C ALA A 63 30.51 -7.66 -4.05
N GLU A 64 30.60 -6.95 -5.18
CA GLU A 64 31.11 -7.49 -6.44
C GLU A 64 32.64 -7.29 -6.48
N ALA A 65 33.37 -8.37 -6.81
CA ALA A 65 34.82 -8.42 -6.88
C ALA A 65 35.36 -7.70 -8.14
N PRO A 66 36.57 -7.09 -8.12
CA PRO A 66 37.10 -6.35 -9.25
C PRO A 66 37.61 -7.28 -10.37
N THR A 67 37.25 -6.98 -11.63
CA THR A 67 37.87 -7.58 -12.83
C THR A 67 38.58 -6.50 -13.65
N VAL A 68 39.85 -6.76 -13.98
CA VAL A 68 40.76 -5.96 -14.82
C VAL A 68 40.87 -6.58 -16.23
N GLU A 69 41.50 -5.83 -17.17
CA GLU A 69 41.97 -6.20 -18.55
C GLU A 69 41.01 -5.85 -19.71
N ASP A 70 41.40 -5.27 -20.86
CA ASP A 70 42.66 -4.74 -21.45
C ASP A 70 42.30 -3.89 -22.69
N GLY A 71 43.15 -2.94 -23.12
CA GLY A 71 42.91 -2.02 -24.25
C GLY A 71 43.56 -2.42 -25.58
N GLU A 72 43.12 -1.83 -26.71
CA GLU A 72 43.98 -1.68 -27.90
C GLU A 72 43.53 -0.49 -28.77
N GLU A 73 44.51 0.34 -29.16
CA GLU A 73 44.42 1.54 -29.98
C GLU A 73 44.60 1.20 -31.47
N ALA A 74 43.88 1.88 -32.38
CA ALA A 74 44.32 1.99 -33.78
C ALA A 74 43.82 3.31 -34.40
N GLU A 75 44.74 4.26 -34.47
CA GLU A 75 44.68 5.51 -35.23
C GLU A 75 44.59 5.22 -36.75
N SER A 76 43.74 5.97 -37.47
CA SER A 76 43.82 6.12 -38.93
C SER A 76 43.53 7.57 -39.30
N SER A 77 44.61 8.29 -39.64
CA SER A 77 44.67 9.62 -40.26
C SER A 77 43.93 9.66 -41.62
N VAL A 78 43.47 10.78 -42.18
CA VAL A 78 44.27 11.94 -42.62
C VAL A 78 43.39 13.20 -42.82
N THR A 79 44.05 14.34 -42.66
CA THR A 79 43.69 15.76 -42.81
C THR A 79 43.44 16.25 -44.25
N ALA A 80 42.61 17.29 -44.41
CA ALA A 80 42.92 18.53 -45.13
C ALA A 80 41.89 19.62 -44.79
#